data_AF-A0A0C9XIC8-F1
#
_entry.id   AF-A0A0C9XIC8-F1
#
_cell.length_a   1.000
_cell.length_b   1.000
_cell.length_c   1.000
_cell.angle_alpha   90.00
_cell.angle_beta   90.00
_cell.angle_gamma   90.00
#
_symmetry.space_group_name_H-M   'P 1'
#
loop_
_entity.id
_entity.type
_entity.pdbx_description
1 polymer ?
#
loop_
_entity_poly.entity_id
_entity_poly.type
_entity_poly.pdbx_seq_one_letter_code
_entity_poly.pdbx_strand_id
1 'polypeptide(L)'
;MQYRLPYHKGDPFYHGTDVLFTHHNSANPIALMHDYITQRDRLHGARPALFICANGSVPTCSWFDRKFFTLLDRDFGGHSPRVGAATYYASLGISESVIQALGRWSSQAWKIYIRDNPTIRAEQQLAAIRFHNLS
;
A
#
# COMPACT_ATOMS: atom_id res chain seq x y z
N MET A 1 12.51 1.94 10.21
CA MET A 1 13.32 2.40 9.05
C MET A 1 12.52 3.47 8.33
N GLN A 2 13.15 4.52 7.80
CA GLN A 2 12.46 5.61 7.10
C GLN A 2 13.10 5.85 5.74
N TYR A 3 12.28 6.14 4.72
CA TYR A 3 12.73 6.53 3.40
C TYR A 3 12.03 7.83 2.98
N ARG A 4 12.80 8.87 2.68
CA ARG A 4 12.25 10.10 2.09
C ARG A 4 12.05 9.87 0.60
N LEU A 5 10.79 9.81 0.18
CA LEU A 5 10.46 9.83 -1.23
C LEU A 5 10.38 11.29 -1.69
N PRO A 6 11.27 11.74 -2.60
CA PRO A 6 11.34 13.15 -2.97
C PRO A 6 10.14 13.62 -3.81
N TYR A 7 9.45 12.73 -4.52
CA TYR A 7 8.31 13.09 -5.36
C TYR A 7 7.29 11.95 -5.51
N HIS A 8 6.00 12.30 -5.59
CA HIS A 8 4.98 11.42 -6.13
C HIS A 8 3.78 12.14 -6.74
N LYS A 9 3.00 11.45 -7.57
CA LYS A 9 1.78 11.95 -8.22
C LYS A 9 0.71 12.52 -7.25
N GLY A 10 0.80 12.19 -5.97
CA GLY A 10 -0.10 12.67 -4.91
C GLY A 10 0.45 13.85 -4.12
N ASP A 11 1.63 14.36 -4.47
CA ASP A 11 2.30 15.48 -3.84
C ASP A 11 2.30 16.68 -4.82
N PRO A 12 1.21 17.46 -4.82
CA PRO A 12 1.04 18.57 -5.76
C PRO A 12 2.02 19.73 -5.51
N PHE A 13 2.64 19.77 -4.33
CA PHE A 13 3.54 20.85 -3.90
C PHE A 13 5.02 20.44 -3.89
N TYR A 14 5.34 19.23 -4.37
CA TYR A 14 6.71 18.71 -4.48
C TYR A 14 7.46 18.70 -3.14
N HIS A 15 6.75 18.53 -2.03
CA HIS A 15 7.38 18.44 -0.71
C HIS A 15 8.07 17.10 -0.49
N GLY A 16 7.68 16.05 -1.20
CA GLY A 16 8.02 14.67 -0.93
C GLY A 16 7.24 14.12 0.26
N THR A 17 7.46 12.84 0.57
CA THR A 17 6.81 12.16 1.70
C THR A 17 7.78 11.20 2.37
N ASP A 18 7.74 11.17 3.69
CA ASP A 18 8.44 10.17 4.46
C ASP A 18 7.64 8.87 4.51
N VAL A 19 8.21 7.83 3.93
CA VAL A 19 7.71 6.47 4.04
C VAL A 19 8.34 5.84 5.27
N LEU A 20 7.55 5.72 6.33
CA LEU A 20 7.96 5.02 7.54
C LEU A 20 7.63 3.54 7.41
N PHE A 21 8.65 2.69 7.57
CA PHE A 21 8.47 1.26 7.75
C PHE A 21 8.44 0.99 9.26
N THR A 22 7.31 0.47 9.72
CA THR A 22 7.08 0.05 11.10
C THR A 22 7.18 -1.47 11.22
N HIS A 23 7.56 -1.95 12.40
CA HIS A 23 7.55 -3.38 12.70
C HIS A 23 6.14 -3.88 12.91
N HIS A 24 5.82 -5.03 12.32
CA HIS A 24 4.51 -5.69 12.42
C HIS A 24 4.74 -7.06 13.05
N ASN A 25 3.82 -7.51 13.91
CA ASN A 25 3.92 -8.81 14.59
C ASN A 25 3.76 -10.00 13.62
N SER A 26 3.04 -9.78 12.53
CA SER A 26 2.86 -10.73 11.43
C SER A 26 3.37 -10.12 10.13
N ALA A 27 4.10 -10.91 9.31
CA ALA A 27 4.62 -10.47 8.02
C ALA A 27 5.40 -9.13 8.10
N ASN A 28 6.32 -9.04 9.07
CA ASN A 28 7.12 -7.84 9.33
C ASN A 28 7.85 -7.38 8.04
N PRO A 29 7.47 -6.24 7.45
CA PRO A 29 7.98 -5.85 6.13
C PRO A 29 9.47 -5.55 6.16
N ILE A 30 9.99 -5.10 7.31
CA ILE A 30 11.42 -4.79 7.47
C ILE A 30 12.24 -6.08 7.44
N ALA A 31 11.82 -7.08 8.22
CA ALA A 31 12.51 -8.37 8.27
C ALA A 31 12.46 -9.07 6.90
N LEU A 32 11.26 -9.13 6.29
CA LEU A 32 11.08 -9.73 4.97
C LEU A 32 11.92 -9.03 3.89
N MET A 33 12.00 -7.70 3.92
CA MET A 33 12.81 -6.96 2.96
C MET A 33 14.31 -7.20 3.17
N HIS A 34 14.77 -7.25 4.42
CA HIS A 34 16.16 -7.53 4.76
C HIS A 34 16.58 -8.93 4.29
N ASP A 35 15.74 -9.93 4.56
CA ASP A 35 15.97 -11.31 4.14
C ASP A 35 16.00 -11.44 2.62
N TYR A 36 15.07 -10.77 1.94
CA TYR A 36 15.02 -10.73 0.48
C TYR A 36 16.28 -10.07 -0.12
N ILE A 37 16.70 -8.89 0.37
CA ILE A 37 17.89 -8.19 -0.13
C ILE A 37 19.14 -9.05 0.06
N THR A 38 19.28 -9.68 1.23
CA THR A 38 20.42 -10.57 1.53
C THR A 38 20.50 -11.73 0.54
N GLN A 39 19.37 -12.37 0.25
CA GLN A 39 19.31 -13.48 -0.72
C GLN A 39 19.55 -13.01 -2.15
N ARG A 40 18.94 -11.88 -2.54
CA ARG A 40 19.12 -11.26 -3.85
C ARG A 40 20.59 -10.94 -4.11
N ASP A 41 21.26 -10.28 -3.16
CA ASP A 41 22.65 -9.84 -3.33
C ASP A 41 23.62 -11.03 -3.33
N ARG A 42 23.31 -12.09 -2.56
CA ARG A 42 24.06 -13.36 -2.63
C ARG A 42 23.96 -14.02 -4.00
N LEU A 43 22.80 -13.97 -4.65
CA LEU A 43 22.57 -14.66 -5.93
C LEU A 43 22.94 -13.82 -7.16
N HIS A 44 22.77 -12.50 -7.08
CA HIS A 44 22.86 -11.60 -8.23
C HIS A 44 23.88 -10.47 -8.08
N GLY A 45 24.54 -10.36 -6.92
CA GLY A 45 25.42 -9.25 -6.58
C GLY A 45 24.66 -7.94 -6.38
N ALA A 46 25.41 -6.83 -6.29
CA ALA A 46 24.87 -5.49 -6.06
C ALA A 46 24.25 -4.88 -7.33
N ARG A 47 23.12 -5.45 -7.79
CA ARG A 47 22.36 -4.93 -8.92
C ARG A 47 21.56 -3.68 -8.50
N PRO A 48 21.39 -2.69 -9.39
CA PRO A 48 20.62 -1.47 -9.08
C PRO A 48 19.12 -1.72 -8.94
N ALA A 49 18.58 -2.76 -9.60
CA ALA A 49 17.17 -3.11 -9.52
C ALA A 49 16.83 -3.68 -8.14
N LEU A 50 15.83 -3.10 -7.47
CA LEU A 50 15.42 -3.55 -6.13
C LEU A 50 14.87 -4.99 -6.18
N PHE A 51 13.94 -5.26 -7.10
CA PHE A 51 13.31 -6.56 -7.26
C PHE A 51 13.88 -7.30 -8.47
N ILE A 52 14.27 -8.57 -8.29
CA ILE A 52 14.91 -9.42 -9.29
C ILE A 52 14.34 -10.83 -9.15
N CYS A 53 13.93 -11.42 -10.26
CA CYS A 53 13.49 -12.81 -10.32
C CYS A 53 14.70 -13.76 -10.20
N ALA A 54 14.49 -15.01 -9.78
CA ALA A 54 15.58 -15.98 -9.60
C ALA A 54 16.47 -16.21 -10.86
N ASN A 55 15.93 -15.95 -12.06
CA ASN A 55 16.67 -16.01 -13.33
C ASN A 55 17.42 -14.71 -13.68
N GLY A 56 17.43 -13.71 -12.79
CA GLY A 56 18.09 -12.42 -12.99
C GLY A 56 17.27 -11.35 -13.72
N SER A 57 16.04 -11.64 -14.18
CA SER A 57 15.19 -10.65 -14.85
C SER A 57 14.50 -9.70 -13.87
N VAL A 58 14.18 -8.48 -14.30
CA VAL A 58 13.32 -7.55 -13.55
C VAL A 58 11.86 -8.02 -13.64
N PRO A 59 11.10 -8.09 -12.53
CA PRO A 59 9.71 -8.53 -12.57
C PRO A 59 8.83 -7.54 -13.33
N THR A 60 7.91 -8.08 -14.14
CA THR A 60 6.86 -7.31 -14.81
C THR A 60 5.56 -7.33 -14.00
N CYS A 61 4.60 -6.45 -14.32
CA CYS A 61 3.27 -6.50 -13.72
C CYS A 61 2.59 -7.86 -13.95
N SER A 62 2.66 -8.40 -15.18
CA SER A 62 2.08 -9.72 -15.50
C SER A 62 2.74 -10.87 -14.74
N TRP A 63 4.06 -10.79 -14.50
CA TRP A 63 4.76 -11.74 -13.65
C TRP A 63 4.25 -11.66 -12.22
N PHE A 64 4.11 -10.45 -11.68
CA PHE A 64 3.64 -10.22 -10.33
C PHE A 64 2.20 -10.70 -10.15
N ASP A 65 1.28 -10.27 -11.01
CA ASP A 65 -0.14 -10.65 -10.95
C ASP A 65 -0.30 -12.17 -10.99
N ARG A 66 0.40 -12.83 -11.93
CA ARG A 66 0.37 -14.30 -12.02
C ARG A 66 0.84 -14.96 -10.72
N LYS A 67 1.92 -14.47 -10.10
CA LYS A 67 2.42 -15.03 -8.84
C LYS A 67 1.47 -14.73 -7.68
N PHE A 68 0.98 -13.51 -7.61
CA PHE A 68 0.12 -13.03 -6.53
C PHE A 68 -1.24 -13.78 -6.53
N PHE A 69 -1.88 -13.91 -7.69
CA PHE A 69 -3.15 -14.66 -7.85
C PHE A 69 -2.97 -16.18 -7.98
N THR A 70 -1.76 -16.70 -7.82
CA THR A 70 -1.58 -18.13 -7.51
C THR A 70 -1.61 -18.41 -6.01
N LEU A 71 -1.34 -17.40 -5.19
CA LEU A 71 -1.38 -17.50 -3.73
C LEU A 71 -2.75 -17.08 -3.16
N LEU A 72 -3.51 -16.29 -3.93
CA LEU A 72 -4.87 -15.88 -3.62
C LEU A 72 -5.82 -16.50 -4.65
N ASP A 73 -7.08 -16.71 -4.26
CA ASP A 73 -8.10 -17.14 -5.22
C ASP A 73 -8.22 -16.17 -6.41
N ARG A 74 -8.55 -16.72 -7.58
CA ARG A 74 -8.63 -15.95 -8.84
C ARG A 74 -9.79 -14.95 -8.91
N ASP A 75 -10.62 -14.91 -7.87
CA ASP A 75 -11.70 -13.92 -7.73
C ASP A 75 -11.16 -12.51 -7.43
N PHE A 76 -9.87 -12.41 -7.08
CA PHE A 76 -9.19 -11.14 -6.89
C PHE A 76 -8.48 -10.72 -8.19
N GLY A 77 -8.69 -9.47 -8.63
CA GLY A 77 -7.96 -8.84 -9.73
C GLY A 77 -6.88 -7.89 -9.22
N GLY A 78 -6.05 -7.33 -10.11
CA GLY A 78 -4.91 -6.47 -9.75
C GLY A 78 -5.22 -5.28 -8.83
N HIS A 79 -6.46 -4.78 -8.86
CA HIS A 79 -6.92 -3.70 -7.98
C HIS A 79 -7.42 -4.17 -6.61
N SER A 80 -7.80 -5.45 -6.46
CA SER A 80 -8.39 -6.00 -5.25
C SER A 80 -7.56 -5.77 -3.98
N PRO A 81 -6.21 -5.82 -4.00
CA PRO A 81 -5.41 -5.49 -2.82
C PRO A 81 -5.62 -4.05 -2.33
N ARG A 82 -5.72 -3.09 -3.25
CA ARG A 82 -5.97 -1.68 -2.90
C ARG A 82 -7.37 -1.49 -2.34
N VAL A 83 -8.35 -2.19 -2.91
CA VAL A 83 -9.75 -2.19 -2.43
C VAL A 83 -9.85 -2.79 -1.03
N GLY A 84 -9.25 -3.96 -0.83
CA GLY A 84 -9.22 -4.64 0.45
C GLY A 84 -8.52 -3.81 1.52
N ALA A 85 -7.36 -3.22 1.22
CA ALA A 85 -6.63 -2.36 2.15
C ALA A 85 -7.44 -1.11 2.54
N ALA A 86 -8.06 -0.42 1.57
CA ALA A 86 -8.90 0.74 1.84
C ALA A 86 -10.07 0.39 2.77
N THR A 87 -10.75 -0.72 2.46
CA THR A 87 -11.91 -1.20 3.23
C THR A 87 -11.49 -1.63 4.64
N TYR A 88 -10.37 -2.34 4.78
CA TYR A 88 -9.84 -2.76 6.06
C TYR A 88 -9.50 -1.56 6.96
N TYR A 89 -8.76 -0.57 6.44
CA TYR A 89 -8.44 0.63 7.22
C TYR A 89 -9.68 1.43 7.60
N ALA A 90 -10.66 1.54 6.70
CA ALA A 90 -11.93 2.18 7.01
C ALA A 90 -12.70 1.42 8.12
N SER A 91 -12.69 0.07 8.11
CA SER A 91 -13.30 -0.73 9.19
C SER A 91 -12.61 -0.58 10.55
N LEU A 92 -11.34 -0.15 10.57
CA LEU A 92 -10.61 0.20 11.80
C LEU A 92 -10.88 1.63 12.26
N GLY A 93 -11.75 2.39 11.56
CA GLY A 93 -12.05 3.79 11.89
C GLY A 93 -10.92 4.76 11.56
N ILE A 94 -9.93 4.37 10.75
CA ILE A 94 -8.87 5.27 10.31
C ILE A 94 -9.47 6.37 9.43
N SER A 95 -9.03 7.62 9.62
CA SER A 95 -9.59 8.76 8.89
C SER A 95 -9.35 8.67 7.39
N GLU A 96 -10.27 9.25 6.61
CA GLU A 96 -10.16 9.30 5.15
C GLU A 96 -8.86 9.94 4.67
N SER A 97 -8.39 11.00 5.36
CA SER A 97 -7.13 11.68 5.01
C SER A 97 -5.92 10.77 5.15
N VAL A 98 -5.88 9.94 6.20
CA VAL A 98 -4.81 8.97 6.43
C VAL A 98 -4.90 7.82 5.41
N ILE A 99 -6.10 7.28 5.16
CA ILE A 99 -6.30 6.24 4.15
C ILE A 99 -5.90 6.75 2.75
N GLN A 100 -6.27 7.98 2.42
CA GLN A 100 -5.91 8.64 1.18
C GLN A 100 -4.39 8.80 1.02
N ALA A 101 -3.71 9.20 2.10
CA ALA A 101 -2.26 9.32 2.13
C ALA A 101 -1.57 7.96 1.97
N LEU A 102 -2.04 6.92 2.69
CA LEU A 102 -1.53 5.55 2.59
C LEU A 102 -1.68 4.97 1.18
N GLY A 103 -2.85 5.18 0.55
CA GLY A 103 -3.11 4.76 -0.84
C GLY A 103 -2.46 5.65 -1.89
N ARG A 104 -1.90 6.80 -1.49
CA ARG A 104 -1.28 7.83 -2.34
C ARG A 104 -2.20 8.30 -3.45
N TRP A 105 -3.48 8.48 -3.13
CA TRP A 105 -4.50 8.95 -4.06
C TRP A 105 -4.61 10.47 -4.04
N SER A 106 -4.54 11.09 -5.21
CA SER A 106 -4.64 12.56 -5.35
C SER A 106 -6.09 13.06 -5.38
N SER A 107 -7.06 12.21 -5.71
CA SER A 107 -8.47 12.58 -5.83
C SER A 107 -9.35 11.69 -4.96
N GLN A 108 -10.58 12.14 -4.72
CA GLN A 108 -11.61 11.38 -3.98
C GLN A 108 -12.12 10.14 -4.71
N ALA A 109 -11.62 9.84 -5.92
CA ALA A 109 -12.03 8.67 -6.71
C ALA A 109 -11.76 7.35 -5.99
N TRP A 110 -10.82 7.31 -5.03
CA TRP A 110 -10.55 6.11 -4.25
C TRP A 110 -11.71 5.67 -3.36
N LYS A 111 -12.68 6.54 -3.06
CA LYS A 111 -13.85 6.21 -2.25
C LYS A 111 -14.69 5.09 -2.86
N ILE A 112 -14.63 4.88 -4.17
CA ILE A 112 -15.29 3.75 -4.85
C ILE A 112 -14.73 2.39 -4.40
N TYR A 113 -13.54 2.38 -3.78
CA TYR A 113 -12.90 1.18 -3.27
C TYR A 113 -13.42 0.75 -1.89
N ILE A 114 -14.18 1.59 -1.22
CA ILE A 114 -14.92 1.20 -0.01
C ILE A 114 -16.27 0.67 -0.50
N ARG A 115 -16.29 -0.61 -0.87
CA ARG A 115 -17.50 -1.26 -1.40
C ARG A 115 -18.56 -1.32 -0.31
N ASP A 116 -19.75 -0.79 -0.63
CA ASP A 116 -21.13 -1.02 -0.15
C ASP A 116 -21.44 -1.52 1.28
N ASN A 117 -20.49 -1.64 2.20
CA ASN A 117 -20.82 -1.87 3.60
C ASN A 117 -21.33 -0.54 4.19
N PRO A 118 -22.65 -0.39 4.44
CA PRO A 118 -23.23 0.88 4.86
C PRO A 118 -22.65 1.34 6.20
N THR A 119 -22.27 0.39 7.07
CA THR A 119 -21.66 0.65 8.36
C THR A 119 -20.28 1.29 8.21
N ILE A 120 -19.42 0.77 7.32
CA ILE A 120 -18.11 1.37 7.06
C ILE A 120 -18.28 2.80 6.52
N ARG A 121 -19.24 3.00 5.62
CA ARG A 121 -19.52 4.32 5.05
C ARG A 121 -20.10 5.30 6.08
N ALA A 122 -20.95 4.83 6.99
CA ALA A 122 -21.50 5.62 8.09
C ALA A 122 -20.41 6.06 9.10
N GLU A 123 -19.52 5.15 9.49
CA GLU A 123 -18.38 5.48 10.37
C GLU A 123 -17.49 6.57 9.78
N GLN A 124 -17.22 6.52 8.48
CA GLN A 124 -16.45 7.58 7.80
C GLN A 124 -17.15 8.95 7.82
N GLN A 125 -18.46 8.97 7.57
CA GLN A 125 -19.25 10.21 7.65
C GLN A 125 -19.28 10.77 9.07
N LEU A 126 -19.43 9.92 10.08
CA LEU A 126 -19.39 10.32 11.49
C LEU A 126 -18.02 10.86 11.90
N ALA A 127 -16.93 10.24 11.45
CA ALA A 127 -15.58 10.74 11.70
C ALA A 127 -15.40 12.14 11.10
N ALA A 128 -15.84 12.38 9.87
CA ALA A 128 -15.77 13.69 9.23
C ALA A 128 -16.51 14.78 10.01
N ILE A 129 -17.70 14.48 10.53
CA ILE A 129 -18.48 15.41 11.38
C ILE A 129 -17.75 15.70 12.69
N ARG A 130 -17.18 14.68 13.35
CA ARG A 130 -16.42 14.85 14.60
C ARG A 130 -15.21 15.77 14.43
N PHE A 131 -14.49 15.66 13.31
CA PHE A 131 -13.37 16.54 13.02
C PHE A 131 -13.79 17.98 12.72
N HIS A 132 -14.98 18.20 12.15
CA HIS A 132 -15.49 19.54 11.85
C HIS A 132 -16.00 20.28 13.09
N ASN A 133 -16.45 19.55 14.12
CA ASN A 133 -16.93 20.14 15.37
C ASN A 133 -15.82 20.45 16.39
N LEU A 134 -14.57 20.11 16.07
CA LEU A 134 -13.39 20.33 16.93
C LEU A 134 -12.44 21.43 16.39
N SER A 135 -12.83 22.10 15.31
CA SER A 135 -12.14 23.23 14.66
C SER A 135 -12.97 24.50 14.78
#